data_AF-A0A2U0SXZ2-F1
#
_entry.id   AF-A0A2U0SXZ2-F1
#
_cell.length_a   1.000
_cell.length_b   1.000
_cell.length_c   1.000
_cell.angle_alpha   90.00
_cell.angle_beta   90.00
_cell.angle_gamma   90.00
#
_symmetry.space_group_name_H-M   'P 1'
#
loop_
_entity.id
_entity.type
_entity.pdbx_description
1 polymer ?
#
loop_
_entity_poly.entity_id
_entity_poly.type
_entity_poly.pdbx_seq_one_letter_code
_entity_poly.pdbx_strand_id
1 'polypeptide(L)'
;MIDNKVLRALGLTEAMLCHLDGDSVASPFDYRCQEAHAWRASPIAGRGIVPLWECGMVLDYFNPANGRFERCSLENVDEVWCSYASLQGLLAELFLDACEDDVDDVALRTCASLFGFHEVERLLTEVSNAGAGYKQWRACFGANCMDH
;
A
#
# COMPACT_ATOMS: atom_id res chain seq x y z
N MET A 1 -10.16 14.56 -8.45
CA MET A 1 -9.85 13.19 -8.91
C MET A 1 -8.42 13.20 -9.41
N ILE A 2 -7.59 12.29 -8.91
CA ILE A 2 -6.22 12.14 -9.40
C ILE A 2 -6.30 11.56 -10.82
N ASP A 3 -5.40 11.94 -11.71
CA ASP A 3 -5.43 11.41 -13.08
C ASP A 3 -5.05 9.93 -13.06
N ASN A 4 -6.00 9.05 -13.41
CA ASN A 4 -5.77 7.61 -13.49
C ASN A 4 -4.61 7.26 -14.44
N LYS A 5 -4.22 8.14 -15.38
CA LYS A 5 -3.00 7.93 -16.19
C LYS A 5 -1.72 7.97 -15.34
N VAL A 6 -1.66 8.85 -14.35
CA VAL A 6 -0.51 8.96 -13.43
C VAL A 6 -0.43 7.72 -12.56
N LEU A 7 -1.56 7.27 -12.01
CA LEU A 7 -1.62 6.06 -11.19
C LEU A 7 -1.24 4.80 -11.97
N ARG A 8 -1.71 4.67 -13.22
CA ARG A 8 -1.27 3.60 -14.13
C ARG A 8 0.23 3.66 -14.42
N ALA A 9 0.78 4.85 -14.62
CA ALA A 9 2.22 5.03 -14.84
C ALA A 9 3.07 4.64 -13.62
N LEU A 10 2.49 4.69 -12.41
CA LEU A 10 3.10 4.20 -11.18
C LEU A 10 2.91 2.69 -10.95
N GLY A 11 2.19 1.99 -11.84
CA GLY A 11 2.03 0.54 -11.80
C GLY A 11 0.75 0.04 -11.12
N LEU A 12 -0.20 0.91 -10.75
CA LEU A 12 -1.49 0.47 -10.22
C LEU A 12 -2.26 -0.30 -11.31
N THR A 13 -2.78 -1.47 -10.95
CA THR A 13 -3.57 -2.31 -11.85
C THR A 13 -4.96 -1.71 -12.09
N GLU A 14 -5.61 -2.10 -13.20
CA GLU A 14 -7.00 -1.67 -13.45
C GLU A 14 -7.95 -2.10 -12.32
N ALA A 15 -7.75 -3.29 -11.75
CA ALA A 15 -8.59 -3.75 -10.65
C ALA A 15 -8.42 -2.89 -9.39
N MET A 16 -7.20 -2.47 -9.07
CA MET A 16 -6.98 -1.55 -7.96
C MET A 16 -7.60 -0.17 -8.23
N LEU A 17 -7.54 0.32 -9.47
CA LEU A 17 -8.19 1.58 -9.85
C LEU A 17 -9.72 1.48 -9.72
N CYS A 18 -10.34 0.39 -10.19
CA CYS A 18 -11.76 0.13 -9.98
C CYS A 18 -12.12 0.08 -8.49
N HIS A 19 -11.27 -0.58 -7.67
CA HIS A 19 -11.43 -0.61 -6.21
C HIS A 19 -11.46 0.78 -5.61
N LEU A 20 -10.52 1.64 -6.01
CA LEU A 20 -10.46 3.03 -5.54
C LEU A 20 -11.63 3.87 -6.06
N ASP A 21 -12.19 3.57 -7.24
CA ASP A 21 -13.40 4.21 -7.76
C ASP A 21 -14.69 3.75 -7.04
N GLY A 22 -14.58 2.83 -6.07
CA GLY A 22 -15.67 2.36 -5.22
C GLY A 22 -16.27 1.01 -5.63
N ASP A 23 -15.74 0.37 -6.67
CA ASP A 23 -16.12 -1.00 -7.03
C ASP A 23 -15.39 -1.99 -6.10
N SER A 24 -16.10 -2.58 -5.12
CA SER A 24 -15.49 -3.57 -4.22
C SER A 24 -15.12 -4.86 -4.98
N VAL A 25 -13.88 -4.92 -5.47
CA VAL A 25 -13.30 -6.08 -6.15
C VAL A 25 -12.37 -6.87 -5.23
N ALA A 26 -11.90 -6.26 -4.14
CA ALA A 26 -11.06 -6.87 -3.14
C ALA A 26 -11.60 -6.55 -1.73
N SER A 27 -12.74 -7.15 -1.38
CA SER A 27 -13.48 -6.81 -0.15
C SER A 27 -12.67 -6.81 1.15
N PRO A 28 -11.63 -7.67 1.36
CA PRO A 28 -10.78 -7.57 2.54
C PRO A 28 -10.05 -6.22 2.68
N PHE A 29 -9.95 -5.45 1.59
CA PHE A 29 -9.27 -4.16 1.51
C PHE A 29 -10.21 -2.96 1.40
N ASP A 30 -11.53 -3.13 1.46
CA ASP A 30 -12.51 -2.01 1.36
C ASP A 30 -12.27 -0.90 2.39
N TYR A 31 -11.78 -1.25 3.58
CA TYR A 31 -11.41 -0.29 4.61
C TYR A 31 -9.95 0.16 4.54
N ARG A 32 -9.04 -0.74 4.11
CA ARG A 32 -7.59 -0.51 4.14
C ARG A 32 -7.05 0.22 2.92
N CYS A 33 -7.82 0.24 1.84
CA CYS A 33 -7.43 0.81 0.55
C CYS A 33 -8.64 1.57 -0.02
N GLN A 34 -8.74 2.85 0.32
CA GLN A 34 -9.82 3.75 -0.11
C GLN A 34 -9.29 4.87 -0.98
N GLU A 35 -10.15 5.47 -1.82
CA GLU A 35 -9.77 6.67 -2.58
C GLU A 35 -9.21 7.75 -1.65
N ALA A 36 -8.04 8.29 -2.01
CA ALA A 36 -7.41 9.34 -1.23
C ALA A 36 -8.14 10.69 -1.40
N HIS A 37 -8.89 11.10 -0.37
CA HIS A 37 -9.64 12.36 -0.34
C HIS A 37 -9.19 13.31 0.75
N ALA A 38 -8.93 12.79 1.96
CA ALA A 38 -8.67 13.60 3.14
C ALA A 38 -7.36 14.38 3.04
N TRP A 39 -6.36 13.86 2.33
CA TRP A 39 -5.06 14.52 2.13
C TRP A 39 -5.17 15.94 1.58
N ARG A 40 -6.21 16.24 0.78
CA ARG A 40 -6.41 17.58 0.17
C ARG A 40 -6.61 18.67 1.21
N ALA A 41 -7.12 18.31 2.39
CA ALA A 41 -7.33 19.22 3.51
C ALA A 41 -6.14 19.25 4.49
N SER A 42 -5.10 18.43 4.26
CA SER A 42 -3.93 18.30 5.11
C SER A 42 -2.74 19.13 4.56
N PRO A 43 -1.77 19.56 5.40
CA PRO A 43 -0.57 20.28 4.94
C PRO A 43 0.23 19.55 3.85
N ILE A 44 0.10 18.22 3.73
CA ILE A 44 0.77 17.44 2.67
C ILE A 44 0.32 17.85 1.25
N ALA A 45 -0.85 18.46 1.09
CA ALA A 45 -1.37 18.87 -0.22
C ALA A 45 -0.44 19.84 -0.97
N GLY A 46 0.35 20.64 -0.24
CA GLY A 46 1.31 21.57 -0.82
C GLY A 46 2.63 20.95 -1.27
N ARG A 47 2.86 19.64 -1.05
CA ARG A 47 4.16 18.98 -1.27
C ARG A 47 4.36 18.41 -2.67
N GLY A 48 3.37 18.51 -3.55
CA GLY A 48 3.47 17.96 -4.91
C GLY A 48 3.54 16.44 -4.96
N ILE A 49 2.93 15.76 -3.98
CA ILE A 49 2.81 14.30 -3.95
C ILE A 49 1.83 13.78 -5.01
N VAL A 50 1.93 12.49 -5.31
CA VAL A 50 0.86 11.73 -5.99
C VAL A 50 0.21 10.83 -4.93
N PRO A 51 -0.99 11.17 -4.44
CA PRO A 51 -1.71 10.33 -3.48
C PRO A 51 -2.10 9.00 -4.15
N LEU A 52 -2.08 7.91 -3.40
CA LEU A 52 -2.44 6.58 -3.92
C LEU A 52 -3.75 6.10 -3.29
N TRP A 53 -3.75 5.85 -1.98
CA TRP A 53 -4.93 5.45 -1.23
C TRP A 53 -4.85 5.90 0.24
N GLU A 54 -5.98 5.84 0.93
CA GLU A 54 -6.10 6.14 2.35
C GLU A 54 -6.63 4.93 3.13
N CYS A 55 -6.25 4.87 4.41
CA CYS A 55 -6.84 4.00 5.44
C CYS A 55 -7.13 4.88 6.67
N GLY A 56 -8.34 5.42 6.76
CA GLY A 56 -8.68 6.42 7.78
C GLY A 56 -7.80 7.68 7.67
N MET A 57 -6.94 7.92 8.65
CA MET A 57 -6.01 9.06 8.66
C MET A 57 -4.63 8.72 8.09
N VAL A 58 -4.41 7.49 7.63
CA VAL A 58 -3.15 7.06 7.01
C VAL A 58 -3.22 7.35 5.52
N LEU A 59 -2.19 8.02 4.99
CA LEU A 59 -2.03 8.27 3.58
C LEU A 59 -0.84 7.47 3.04
N ASP A 60 -1.11 6.70 1.99
CA ASP A 60 -0.13 6.06 1.13
C ASP A 60 0.02 6.90 -0.15
N TYR A 61 1.25 7.31 -0.48
CA TYR A 61 1.52 8.24 -1.58
C TYR A 61 2.85 7.99 -2.27
N PHE A 62 2.99 8.45 -3.51
CA PHE A 62 4.28 8.58 -4.19
C PHE A 62 4.80 10.00 -4.05
N ASN A 63 6.08 10.14 -3.72
CA ASN A 63 6.78 11.39 -3.55
C ASN A 63 7.75 11.62 -4.75
N PRO A 64 7.37 12.45 -5.73
CA PRO A 64 8.22 12.68 -6.90
C PRO A 64 9.55 13.37 -6.57
N ALA A 65 9.65 14.08 -5.44
CA ALA A 65 10.86 14.81 -5.09
C ALA A 65 12.05 13.89 -4.75
N ASN A 66 11.76 12.69 -4.23
CA ASN A 66 12.78 11.69 -3.90
C ASN A 66 12.57 10.36 -4.65
N GLY A 67 11.50 10.22 -5.43
CA GLY A 67 11.17 9.02 -6.19
C GLY A 67 10.79 7.83 -5.30
N ARG A 68 10.11 8.08 -4.17
CA ARG A 68 9.80 7.05 -3.17
C ARG A 68 8.30 6.90 -2.97
N PHE A 69 7.89 5.68 -2.64
CA PHE A 69 6.56 5.35 -2.15
C PHE A 69 6.56 5.45 -0.63
N GLU A 70 5.71 6.28 -0.05
CA GLU A 70 5.76 6.68 1.34
C GLU A 70 4.40 6.54 2.02
N ARG A 71 4.44 6.32 3.34
CA ARG A 71 3.27 6.25 4.22
C ARG A 71 3.43 7.22 5.38
N CYS A 72 2.40 8.00 5.68
CA CYS A 72 2.37 8.86 6.86
C CYS A 72 0.96 8.99 7.45
N SER A 73 0.86 9.48 8.68
CA SER A 73 -0.41 9.99 9.22
C SER A 73 -0.68 11.40 8.68
N LEU A 74 -1.92 11.67 8.27
CA LEU A 74 -2.40 13.01 7.93
C LEU A 74 -2.41 13.95 9.15
N GLU A 75 -2.37 13.43 10.37
CA GLU A 75 -2.24 14.19 11.62
C GLU A 75 -0.80 14.63 11.89
N ASN A 76 0.19 13.91 11.37
CA ASN A 76 1.61 14.24 11.48
C ASN A 76 2.37 13.92 10.19
N VAL A 77 2.19 14.77 9.18
CA VAL A 77 2.71 14.56 7.82
C VAL A 77 4.23 14.64 7.70
N ASP A 78 4.93 15.10 8.73
CA ASP A 78 6.41 15.15 8.75
C ASP A 78 7.03 13.81 9.21
N GLU A 79 6.22 12.94 9.81
CA GLU A 79 6.65 11.62 10.27
C GLU A 79 6.30 10.56 9.22
N VAL A 80 7.26 10.28 8.34
CA VAL A 80 7.17 9.21 7.36
C VAL A 80 7.43 7.87 8.05
N TRP A 81 6.42 7.00 8.10
CA TRP A 81 6.50 5.70 8.76
C TRP A 81 7.20 4.66 7.89
N CYS A 82 6.94 4.69 6.59
CA CYS A 82 7.55 3.80 5.62
C CYS A 82 7.97 4.61 4.38
N SER A 83 9.08 4.22 3.77
CA SER A 83 9.59 4.79 2.52
C SER A 83 10.21 3.66 1.72
N TYR A 84 9.74 3.45 0.49
CA TYR A 84 10.11 2.33 -0.39
C TYR A 84 10.48 2.81 -1.78
N ALA A 85 11.33 2.04 -2.46
CA ALA A 85 11.80 2.36 -3.81
C ALA A 85 10.84 1.87 -4.91
N SER A 86 9.83 1.09 -4.52
CA SER A 86 8.96 0.31 -5.40
C SER A 86 7.51 0.37 -4.90
N LEU A 87 6.57 0.19 -5.82
CA LEU A 87 5.17 0.02 -5.46
C LEU A 87 4.97 -1.29 -4.69
N GLN A 88 5.72 -2.35 -5.05
CA GLN A 88 5.67 -3.63 -4.33
C GLN A 88 6.01 -3.49 -2.84
N GLY A 89 6.94 -2.60 -2.47
CA GLY A 89 7.27 -2.34 -1.07
C GLY A 89 6.11 -1.70 -0.31
N LEU A 90 5.36 -0.81 -0.95
CA LEU A 90 4.19 -0.17 -0.34
C LEU A 90 2.98 -1.12 -0.29
N LEU A 91 2.76 -1.92 -1.34
CA LEU A 91 1.75 -2.98 -1.33
C LEU A 91 2.04 -4.02 -0.24
N ALA A 92 3.31 -4.30 0.05
CA ALA A 92 3.66 -5.20 1.14
C ALA A 92 3.08 -4.73 2.49
N GLU A 93 3.08 -3.43 2.79
CA GLU A 93 2.44 -2.92 4.01
C GLU A 93 0.95 -3.23 4.05
N LEU A 94 0.25 -2.97 2.94
CA LEU A 94 -1.17 -3.25 2.82
C LEU A 94 -1.48 -4.74 3.08
N PHE A 95 -0.72 -5.65 2.48
CA PHE A 95 -0.92 -7.09 2.65
C PHE A 95 -0.46 -7.62 4.00
N LEU A 96 0.59 -7.03 4.60
CA LEU A 96 1.03 -7.37 5.95
C LEU A 96 -0.04 -6.99 6.98
N ASP A 97 -0.63 -5.79 6.87
CA ASP A 97 -1.73 -5.36 7.73
C ASP A 97 -2.93 -6.32 7.60
N ALA A 98 -3.23 -6.80 6.39
CA ALA A 98 -4.27 -7.81 6.17
C ALA A 98 -3.92 -9.19 6.76
N CYS A 99 -2.66 -9.63 6.69
CA CYS A 99 -2.19 -10.84 7.37
C CYS A 99 -2.34 -10.73 8.89
N GLU A 100 -2.00 -9.59 9.48
CA GLU A 100 -2.09 -9.33 10.92
C GLU A 100 -3.54 -9.33 11.43
N ASP A 101 -4.49 -9.05 10.55
CA ASP A 101 -5.93 -9.08 10.80
C ASP A 101 -6.58 -10.44 10.45
N ASP A 102 -5.78 -11.50 10.34
CA ASP A 102 -6.22 -12.89 10.09
C ASP A 102 -7.04 -13.06 8.78
N VAL A 103 -6.79 -12.25 7.75
CA VAL A 103 -7.36 -12.50 6.41
C VAL A 103 -6.80 -13.82 5.87
N ASP A 104 -7.68 -14.69 5.38
CA ASP A 104 -7.28 -16.02 4.93
C ASP A 104 -6.36 -15.99 3.71
N ASP A 105 -5.45 -16.96 3.63
CA ASP A 105 -4.46 -17.07 2.56
C ASP A 105 -5.06 -17.10 1.14
N VAL A 106 -6.26 -17.66 0.96
CA VAL A 106 -6.91 -17.75 -0.37
C VAL A 106 -7.40 -16.37 -0.79
N ALA A 107 -7.99 -15.62 0.12
CA ALA A 107 -8.38 -14.23 -0.09
C ALA A 107 -7.14 -13.34 -0.34
N LEU A 108 -6.06 -13.52 0.42
CA LEU A 108 -4.80 -12.77 0.20
C LEU A 108 -4.22 -13.02 -1.19
N ARG A 109 -4.14 -14.28 -1.64
CA ARG A 109 -3.67 -14.61 -3.01
C ARG A 109 -4.57 -14.00 -4.09
N THR A 110 -5.88 -14.07 -3.89
CA THR A 110 -6.86 -13.50 -4.83
C THR A 110 -6.68 -12.00 -4.95
N CYS A 111 -6.62 -11.30 -3.82
CA CYS A 111 -6.42 -9.85 -3.80
C CYS A 111 -5.04 -9.46 -4.34
N ALA A 112 -4.00 -10.23 -4.07
CA ALA A 112 -2.66 -9.98 -4.60
C ALA A 112 -2.64 -10.05 -6.13
N SER A 113 -3.33 -11.03 -6.72
CA SER A 113 -3.50 -11.09 -8.17
C SER A 113 -4.28 -9.89 -8.73
N LEU A 114 -5.26 -9.37 -8.00
CA LEU A 114 -6.03 -8.19 -8.43
C LEU A 114 -5.19 -6.92 -8.34
N PHE A 115 -4.52 -6.70 -7.21
CA PHE A 115 -3.75 -5.47 -6.94
C PHE A 115 -2.33 -5.51 -7.53
N GLY A 116 -1.91 -6.63 -8.13
CA GLY A 116 -0.59 -6.77 -8.74
C GLY A 116 0.53 -6.92 -7.71
N PHE A 117 0.25 -7.48 -6.53
CA PHE A 117 1.27 -7.77 -5.52
C PHE A 117 1.90 -9.14 -5.81
N HIS A 118 3.15 -9.15 -6.25
CA HIS A 118 3.84 -10.36 -6.73
C HIS A 118 4.48 -11.19 -5.61
N GLU A 119 4.71 -10.58 -4.44
CA GLU A 119 5.45 -11.19 -3.34
C GLU A 119 4.55 -11.94 -2.34
N VAL A 120 3.27 -12.19 -2.69
CA VAL A 120 2.29 -12.81 -1.78
C VAL A 120 2.71 -14.21 -1.31
N GLU A 121 3.28 -15.04 -2.19
CA GLU A 121 3.73 -16.37 -1.78
C GLU A 121 4.94 -16.30 -0.83
N ARG A 122 5.84 -15.35 -1.08
CA ARG A 122 6.97 -15.07 -0.20
C ARG A 122 6.47 -14.60 1.17
N LEU A 123 5.52 -13.67 1.17
CA LEU A 123 4.88 -13.14 2.37
C LEU A 123 4.30 -14.28 3.22
N LEU A 124 3.40 -15.10 2.66
CA LEU A 124 2.71 -16.17 3.36
C LEU A 124 3.67 -17.25 3.89
N THR A 125 4.75 -17.52 3.16
CA THR A 125 5.79 -18.46 3.57
C THR A 125 6.62 -17.90 4.73
N GLU A 126 7.09 -16.66 4.61
CA GLU A 126 8.00 -16.07 5.60
C GLU A 126 7.28 -15.67 6.89
N VAL A 127 6.06 -15.15 6.81
CA VAL A 127 5.27 -14.75 7.99
C VAL A 127 5.03 -15.94 8.93
N SER A 128 4.71 -17.10 8.37
CA SER A 128 4.51 -18.35 9.11
C SER A 128 5.78 -18.83 9.82
N ASN A 129 6.96 -18.44 9.32
CA ASN A 129 8.26 -18.85 9.84
C ASN A 129 8.92 -17.79 10.74
N ALA A 130 8.40 -16.57 10.79
CA ALA A 130 9.08 -15.43 11.40
C ALA A 130 9.24 -15.57 12.93
N GLY A 131 8.29 -16.20 13.61
CA GLY A 131 8.35 -16.53 15.04
C GLY A 131 8.81 -15.35 15.92
N ALA A 132 9.83 -15.58 16.76
CA ALA A 132 10.39 -14.54 17.63
C ALA A 132 11.08 -13.38 16.87
N GLY A 133 11.45 -13.58 15.60
CA GLY A 133 12.05 -12.57 14.72
C GLY A 133 11.06 -11.69 13.98
N TYR A 134 9.74 -11.86 14.22
CA TYR A 134 8.67 -11.20 13.48
C TYR A 134 8.88 -9.70 13.29
N LYS A 135 9.13 -8.95 14.36
CA LYS A 135 9.26 -7.49 14.28
C LYS A 135 10.39 -7.03 13.37
N GLN A 136 11.53 -7.73 13.41
CA GLN A 136 12.67 -7.39 12.57
C GLN A 136 12.40 -7.75 11.11
N TRP A 137 11.82 -8.93 10.88
CA TRP A 137 11.42 -9.37 9.54
C TRP A 137 10.39 -8.42 8.92
N ARG A 138 9.31 -8.10 9.65
CA ARG A 138 8.22 -7.19 9.26
C ARG A 138 8.74 -5.83 8.82
N ALA A 139 9.73 -5.29 9.55
CA ALA A 139 10.34 -3.99 9.24
C ALA A 139 11.23 -4.01 7.98
N CYS A 140 11.70 -5.18 7.55
CA CYS A 140 12.58 -5.32 6.39
C CYS A 140 11.86 -5.87 5.15
N PHE A 141 10.71 -6.53 5.30
CA PHE A 141 10.05 -7.24 4.21
C PHE A 141 9.70 -6.32 3.04
N GLY A 142 9.04 -5.18 3.31
CA GLY A 142 8.67 -4.20 2.27
C GLY A 142 9.88 -3.61 1.54
N ALA A 143 10.98 -3.37 2.26
CA ALA A 143 12.23 -2.84 1.65
C ALA A 143 12.88 -3.82 0.66
N ASN A 144 12.56 -5.11 0.76
CA ASN A 144 13.06 -6.17 -0.12
C ASN A 144 12.06 -6.55 -1.23
N CYS A 145 10.90 -5.88 -1.32
CA CYS A 145 9.96 -6.08 -2.42
C CYS A 145 10.33 -5.10 -3.54
N MET A 146 10.68 -5.59 -4.73
CA MET A 146 11.11 -4.75 -5.85
C MET A 146 10.15 -4.87 -7.03
N ASP A 147 10.00 -3.81 -7.81
CA ASP A 147 9.28 -3.89 -9.09
C ASP A 147 10.13 -4.72 -10.08
N HIS A 148 9.51 -5.66 -10.79
CA HIS A 148 10.17 -6.57 -11.75
C HIS A 148 10.12 -6.03 -13.18
#